data_AF-A0A9J6QNQ0-F1
#
_entry.id   AF-A0A9J6QNQ0-F1
#
_cell.length_a   1.000
_cell.length_b   1.000
_cell.length_c   1.000
_cell.angle_alpha   90.00
_cell.angle_beta   90.00
_cell.angle_gamma   90.00
#
_symmetry.space_group_name_H-M   'P 1'
#
loop_
_entity.id
_entity.type
_entity.pdbx_description
1 polymer ?
#
loop_
_entity_poly.entity_id
_entity_poly.type
_entity_poly.pdbx_seq_one_letter_code
_entity_poly.pdbx_strand_id
1 'polypeptide(L)'
;MVTIDEAQVMLDEIAEELPSGIYKELNGGILLLPQAKMSPHAVCDDLYILGEYQSGGSMGRLIKVYYGSFAKLFGYLEGEAFKSKLRETLFHEFTHHLESLAGEKDLEIEDEKQLKRYRKERGL
;
A
#
# COMPACT_ATOMS: atom_id res chain seq x y z
N MET A 1 -3.23 13.58 -15.03
CA MET A 1 -3.96 12.65 -14.15
C MET A 1 -3.67 11.25 -14.62
N VAL A 2 -3.00 10.44 -13.80
CA VAL A 2 -2.75 9.03 -14.10
C VAL A 2 -4.06 8.25 -13.97
N THR A 3 -4.46 7.55 -15.02
CA THR A 3 -5.64 6.67 -15.05
C THR A 3 -5.38 5.36 -14.31
N ILE A 4 -6.44 4.61 -13.99
CA ILE A 4 -6.28 3.30 -13.33
C ILE A 4 -5.52 2.30 -14.23
N ASP A 5 -5.74 2.36 -15.54
CA ASP A 5 -5.04 1.49 -16.50
C ASP A 5 -3.55 1.83 -16.58
N GLU A 6 -3.20 3.12 -16.60
CA GLU A 6 -1.80 3.55 -16.51
C GLU A 6 -1.16 3.16 -15.17
N ALA A 7 -1.91 3.29 -14.07
CA ALA A 7 -1.46 2.87 -12.75
C ALA A 7 -1.22 1.35 -12.68
N GLN A 8 -2.05 0.55 -13.37
CA GLN A 8 -1.86 -0.90 -13.48
C GLN A 8 -0.56 -1.22 -14.21
N VAL A 9 -0.30 -0.58 -15.36
CA VAL A 9 0.96 -0.76 -16.10
C VAL A 9 2.16 -0.39 -15.23
N MET A 10 2.10 0.76 -14.54
CA MET A 10 3.18 1.17 -13.62
C MET A 10 3.40 0.16 -12.49
N LEU A 11 2.32 -0.39 -11.93
CA LEU A 11 2.39 -1.38 -10.86
C LEU A 11 3.01 -2.68 -11.33
N ASP A 12 2.64 -3.14 -12.53
CA ASP A 12 3.19 -4.34 -13.15
C ASP A 12 4.68 -4.18 -13.44
N GLU A 13 5.10 -3.02 -13.98
CA GLU A 13 6.52 -2.72 -14.18
C GLU A 13 7.32 -2.74 -12.87
N ILE A 14 6.77 -2.17 -11.79
CA ILE A 14 7.43 -2.22 -10.47
C ILE A 14 7.50 -3.66 -9.94
N ALA A 15 6.44 -4.44 -10.14
CA ALA A 15 6.39 -5.83 -9.71
C ALA A 15 7.43 -6.69 -10.46
N GLU A 16 7.60 -6.48 -11.76
CA GLU A 16 8.59 -7.19 -12.57
C GLU A 16 10.04 -6.89 -12.19
N GLU A 17 10.32 -5.71 -11.63
CA GLU A 17 11.65 -5.34 -11.10
C GLU A 17 12.05 -6.16 -9.86
N LEU A 18 11.09 -6.77 -9.18
CA LEU A 18 11.30 -7.41 -7.89
C LEU A 18 11.75 -8.88 -8.00
N PRO A 19 12.66 -9.36 -7.12
CA PRO A 19 13.12 -10.74 -7.16
C PRO A 19 11.98 -11.73 -6.92
N SER A 20 11.89 -12.80 -7.72
CA SER A 20 10.81 -13.80 -7.62
C SER A 20 10.64 -14.41 -6.22
N GLY A 21 11.72 -14.47 -5.41
CA GLY A 21 11.67 -14.97 -4.03
C GLY A 21 10.77 -14.17 -3.09
N ILE A 22 10.51 -12.89 -3.36
CA ILE A 22 9.65 -12.08 -2.49
C ILE A 22 8.16 -12.42 -2.64
N TYR A 23 7.79 -13.09 -3.74
CA TYR A 23 6.41 -13.50 -4.03
C TYR A 23 6.03 -14.83 -3.36
N LYS A 24 6.95 -15.42 -2.59
CA LYS A 24 6.77 -16.73 -1.98
C LYS A 24 5.59 -16.70 -1.01
N GLU A 25 4.63 -17.59 -1.22
CA GLU A 25 3.38 -17.68 -0.43
C GLU A 25 2.43 -16.48 -0.58
N LEU A 26 2.68 -15.54 -1.52
CA LEU A 26 1.77 -14.45 -1.89
C LEU A 26 0.70 -14.95 -2.88
N ASN A 27 -0.09 -15.94 -2.47
CA ASN A 27 -0.98 -16.70 -3.35
C ASN A 27 -2.11 -15.87 -3.99
N GLY A 28 -2.52 -14.76 -3.37
CA GLY A 28 -3.51 -13.85 -3.93
C GLY A 28 -2.91 -12.70 -4.77
N GLY A 29 -1.57 -12.64 -4.87
CA GLY A 29 -0.86 -11.65 -5.68
C GLY A 29 -1.04 -10.21 -5.21
N ILE A 30 -0.91 -9.28 -6.16
CA ILE A 30 -1.10 -7.85 -5.97
C ILE A 30 -2.40 -7.45 -6.68
N LEU A 31 -3.29 -6.75 -5.99
CA LEU A 31 -4.55 -6.26 -6.54
C LEU A 31 -4.59 -4.73 -6.53
N LEU A 32 -4.77 -4.13 -7.70
CA LEU A 32 -5.10 -2.71 -7.82
C LEU A 32 -6.62 -2.52 -7.76
N LEU A 33 -7.10 -1.75 -6.78
CA LEU A 33 -8.52 -1.53 -6.53
C LEU A 33 -8.92 -0.10 -6.90
N PRO A 34 -9.98 0.10 -7.70
CA PRO A 34 -10.44 1.44 -8.11
C PRO A 34 -10.97 2.27 -6.95
N GLN A 35 -11.49 1.63 -5.90
CA GLN A 35 -12.05 2.34 -4.76
C GLN A 35 -10.98 3.03 -3.91
N ALA A 36 -11.36 4.14 -3.28
CA ALA A 36 -10.59 4.74 -2.20
C ALA A 36 -10.95 4.05 -0.88
N LYS A 37 -9.96 3.88 0.00
CA LYS A 37 -10.18 3.37 1.35
C LYS A 37 -9.71 4.41 2.36
N MET A 38 -10.65 4.90 3.16
CA MET A 38 -10.31 5.78 4.28
C MET A 38 -9.77 4.95 5.45
N SER A 39 -8.80 5.54 6.16
CA SER A 39 -8.31 4.96 7.41
C SER A 39 -9.38 5.10 8.50
N PRO A 40 -9.60 4.07 9.34
CA PRO A 40 -10.50 4.17 10.49
C PRO A 40 -10.00 5.17 11.55
N HIS A 41 -8.76 5.65 11.41
CA HIS A 41 -8.16 6.68 12.25
C HIS A 41 -8.24 8.08 11.64
N ALA A 42 -8.88 8.24 10.48
CA ALA A 42 -9.16 9.54 9.91
C ALA A 42 -10.07 10.32 10.86
N VAL A 43 -9.69 11.57 11.15
CA VAL A 43 -10.47 12.43 12.05
C VAL A 43 -11.32 13.43 11.28
N CYS A 44 -10.92 13.77 10.05
CA CYS A 44 -11.66 14.66 9.16
C CYS A 44 -11.59 14.18 7.69
N ASP A 45 -11.79 12.89 7.43
CA ASP A 45 -11.70 12.28 6.09
C ASP A 45 -10.38 12.58 5.35
N ASP A 46 -9.32 12.86 6.10
CA ASP A 46 -8.04 13.37 5.63
C ASP A 46 -6.96 12.30 5.54
N LEU A 47 -7.26 11.07 5.93
CA LEU A 47 -6.32 9.95 5.94
C LEU A 47 -6.86 8.78 5.11
N TYR A 48 -6.12 8.43 4.07
CA TYR A 48 -6.44 7.30 3.19
C TYR A 48 -5.39 6.19 3.32
N ILE A 49 -5.86 4.95 3.21
CA ILE A 49 -5.01 3.76 3.11
C ILE A 49 -4.62 3.61 1.64
N LEU A 50 -3.30 3.65 1.38
CA LEU A 50 -2.72 3.53 0.04
C LEU A 50 -2.53 2.06 -0.36
N GLY A 51 -2.05 1.24 0.57
CA GLY A 51 -1.86 -0.19 0.43
C GLY A 51 -2.24 -0.93 1.70
N GLU A 52 -2.52 -2.23 1.58
CA GLU A 52 -2.56 -3.13 2.72
C GLU A 52 -2.13 -4.54 2.33
N TYR A 53 -1.25 -5.11 3.15
CA TYR A 53 -0.95 -6.53 3.16
C TYR A 53 -1.97 -7.27 4.03
N GLN A 54 -2.64 -8.26 3.45
CA GLN A 54 -3.56 -9.13 4.16
C GLN A 54 -2.94 -10.52 4.29
N SER A 55 -2.81 -11.00 5.53
CA SER A 55 -2.48 -12.39 5.83
C SER A 55 -3.63 -13.05 6.58
N GLY A 56 -4.03 -14.25 6.13
CA GLY A 56 -5.07 -15.05 6.79
C GLY A 56 -6.44 -15.04 6.09
N GLY A 57 -7.18 -16.13 6.30
CA GLY A 57 -8.45 -16.44 5.62
C GLY A 57 -8.31 -17.47 4.50
N SER A 58 -9.42 -17.77 3.82
CA SER A 58 -9.47 -18.74 2.70
C SER A 58 -8.77 -18.26 1.42
N MET A 59 -8.49 -16.95 1.29
CA MET A 59 -7.81 -16.34 0.14
C MET A 59 -6.28 -16.28 0.26
N GLY A 60 -5.69 -16.72 1.38
CA GLY A 60 -4.23 -16.72 1.56
C GLY A 60 -3.66 -15.33 1.85
N ARG A 61 -2.44 -15.06 1.34
CA ARG A 61 -1.73 -13.78 1.50
C ARG A 61 -1.81 -12.98 0.21
N LEU A 62 -2.12 -11.69 0.32
CA LEU A 62 -2.23 -10.80 -0.84
C LEU A 62 -1.94 -9.34 -0.45
N ILE A 63 -1.51 -8.56 -1.43
CA ILE A 63 -1.31 -7.11 -1.31
C ILE A 63 -2.42 -6.40 -2.07
N LYS A 64 -3.09 -5.45 -1.44
CA LYS A 64 -4.05 -4.57 -2.11
C LYS A 64 -3.47 -3.17 -2.20
N VAL A 65 -3.61 -2.54 -3.36
CA VAL A 65 -3.25 -1.14 -3.61
C VAL A 65 -4.52 -0.40 -4.01
N TYR A 66 -4.83 0.70 -3.34
CA TYR A 66 -6.08 1.45 -3.54
C TYR A 66 -5.88 2.62 -4.48
N TYR A 67 -6.04 2.43 -5.78
CA TYR A 67 -5.94 3.49 -6.79
C TYR A 67 -6.81 4.71 -6.43
N GLY A 68 -8.03 4.49 -5.94
CA GLY A 68 -8.89 5.61 -5.55
C GLY A 68 -8.30 6.48 -4.43
N SER A 69 -7.54 5.89 -3.50
CA SER A 69 -6.81 6.60 -2.46
C SER A 69 -5.66 7.40 -3.06
N PHE A 70 -4.91 6.81 -3.99
CA PHE A 70 -3.86 7.49 -4.74
C PHE A 70 -4.40 8.65 -5.57
N ALA A 71 -5.53 8.49 -6.25
CA ALA A 71 -6.16 9.55 -7.04
C ALA A 71 -6.58 10.73 -6.16
N LYS A 72 -7.04 10.47 -4.92
CA LYS A 72 -7.39 11.51 -3.94
C LYS A 72 -6.18 12.26 -3.40
N LEU A 73 -5.11 11.54 -3.03
CA LEU A 73 -3.93 12.13 -2.38
C LEU A 73 -2.88 12.65 -3.37
N PHE A 74 -2.74 12.00 -4.52
CA PHE A 74 -1.67 12.21 -5.48
C PHE A 74 -2.17 12.40 -6.93
N GLY A 75 -3.47 12.65 -7.14
CA GLY A 75 -4.03 12.83 -8.49
C GLY A 75 -3.45 14.02 -9.27
N TYR A 76 -2.76 14.93 -8.58
CA TYR A 76 -2.01 16.04 -9.16
C TYR A 76 -0.61 15.66 -9.66
N LEU A 77 -0.09 14.48 -9.27
CA LEU A 77 1.19 13.96 -9.74
C LEU A 77 1.04 13.31 -11.12
N GLU A 78 2.11 13.36 -11.90
CA GLU A 78 2.17 12.80 -13.25
C GLU A 78 3.26 11.73 -13.36
N GLY A 79 3.02 10.73 -14.21
CA GLY A 79 3.98 9.74 -14.68
C GLY A 79 4.89 9.19 -13.59
N GLU A 80 6.16 9.60 -13.62
CA GLU A 80 7.22 9.14 -12.71
C GLU A 80 6.99 9.49 -11.25
N ALA A 81 6.43 10.67 -10.94
CA ALA A 81 6.21 11.06 -9.55
C ALA A 81 5.11 10.19 -8.92
N PHE A 82 4.06 9.86 -9.70
CA PHE A 82 3.02 8.94 -9.28
C PHE A 82 3.55 7.51 -9.15
N LYS A 83 4.32 7.04 -10.15
CA LYS A 83 4.99 5.74 -10.13
C LYS A 83 5.91 5.58 -8.91
N SER A 84 6.65 6.62 -8.54
CA SER A 84 7.48 6.62 -7.33
C SER A 84 6.65 6.38 -6.07
N LYS A 85 5.48 7.01 -5.95
CA LYS A 85 4.59 6.81 -4.79
C LYS A 85 3.97 5.41 -4.77
N LEU A 86 3.61 4.89 -5.95
CA LEU A 86 3.17 3.50 -6.08
C LEU A 86 4.29 2.54 -5.64
N ARG A 87 5.52 2.77 -6.08
CA ARG A 87 6.69 1.95 -5.72
C ARG A 87 6.95 1.97 -4.22
N GLU A 88 6.99 3.15 -3.60
CA GLU A 88 7.15 3.29 -2.14
C GLU A 88 6.10 2.49 -1.37
N THR A 89 4.82 2.59 -1.79
CA THR A 89 3.72 1.88 -1.14
C THR A 89 3.83 0.37 -1.34
N LEU A 90 4.07 -0.07 -2.57
CA LEU A 90 4.18 -1.50 -2.88
C LEU A 90 5.34 -2.15 -2.11
N PHE A 91 6.47 -1.47 -2.00
CA PHE A 91 7.64 -1.97 -1.25
C PHE A 91 7.35 -2.07 0.25
N HIS A 92 6.58 -1.12 0.80
CA HIS A 92 6.12 -1.19 2.18
C HIS A 92 5.27 -2.44 2.43
N GLU A 93 4.29 -2.71 1.57
CA GLU A 93 3.44 -3.90 1.69
C GLU A 93 4.20 -5.21 1.47
N PHE A 94 5.19 -5.24 0.58
CA PHE A 94 6.09 -6.39 0.45
C PHE A 94 6.94 -6.61 1.69
N THR A 95 7.35 -5.54 2.36
CA THR A 95 8.12 -5.68 3.60
C THR A 95 7.24 -6.29 4.69
N HIS A 96 5.99 -5.84 4.84
CA HIS A 96 4.99 -6.49 5.71
C HIS A 96 4.77 -7.97 5.36
N HIS A 97 4.76 -8.31 4.07
CA HIS A 97 4.67 -9.69 3.63
C HIS A 97 5.87 -10.52 4.11
N LEU A 98 7.09 -10.04 3.91
CA LEU A 98 8.31 -10.73 4.33
C LEU A 98 8.43 -10.87 5.85
N GLU A 99 8.05 -9.83 6.61
CA GLU A 99 8.00 -9.90 8.07
C GLU A 99 6.98 -10.93 8.56
N SER A 100 5.79 -10.95 7.94
CA SER A 100 4.77 -11.96 8.22
C SER A 100 5.24 -13.39 7.91
N LEU A 101 6.11 -13.57 6.92
CA LEU A 101 6.76 -14.87 6.66
C LEU A 101 7.83 -15.21 7.69
N ALA A 102 8.57 -14.22 8.18
CA ALA A 102 9.61 -14.38 9.19
C ALA A 102 9.05 -14.53 10.61
N GLY A 103 7.79 -14.15 10.83
CA GLY A 103 7.17 -14.08 12.16
C GLY A 103 7.55 -12.82 12.96
N GLU A 104 8.12 -11.82 12.28
CA GLU A 104 8.53 -10.53 12.86
C GLU A 104 7.39 -9.51 12.80
N LYS A 105 7.40 -8.51 13.70
CA LYS A 105 6.36 -7.46 13.81
C LYS A 105 6.93 -6.04 13.89
N ASP A 106 8.20 -5.86 13.55
CA ASP A 106 8.91 -4.62 13.86
C ASP A 106 8.40 -3.39 13.06
N LEU A 107 7.80 -3.57 11.87
CA LEU A 107 7.24 -2.45 11.09
C LEU A 107 5.77 -2.11 11.40
N GLU A 108 4.98 -3.03 11.97
CA GLU A 108 3.67 -2.68 12.55
C GLU A 108 3.84 -1.56 13.60
N ILE A 109 4.97 -1.57 14.32
CA ILE A 109 5.32 -0.56 15.32
C ILE A 109 5.64 0.79 14.68
N GLU A 110 6.28 0.81 13.51
CA GLU A 110 6.63 2.07 12.81
C GLU A 110 5.39 2.71 12.19
N ASP A 111 4.50 1.92 11.59
CA ASP A 111 3.19 2.39 11.11
C ASP A 111 2.35 2.94 12.29
N GLU A 112 2.38 2.27 13.45
CA GLU A 112 1.79 2.81 14.67
C GLU A 112 2.42 4.13 15.11
N LYS A 113 3.74 4.31 14.98
CA LYS A 113 4.42 5.57 15.33
C LYS A 113 4.02 6.70 14.38
N GLN A 114 3.94 6.43 13.07
CA GLN A 114 3.44 7.41 12.10
C GLN A 114 2.01 7.82 12.44
N LEU A 115 1.16 6.85 12.79
CA LEU A 115 -0.20 7.12 13.21
C LEU A 115 -0.29 7.91 14.53
N LYS A 116 0.54 7.58 15.53
CA LYS A 116 0.65 8.33 16.79
C LYS A 116 1.11 9.75 16.54
N ARG A 117 2.06 9.96 15.63
CA ARG A 117 2.52 11.30 15.23
C ARG A 117 1.40 12.10 14.56
N TYR A 118 0.68 11.49 13.62
CA TYR A 118 -0.50 12.10 12.99
C TYR A 118 -1.55 12.52 14.03
N ARG A 119 -1.88 11.66 15.01
CA ARG A 119 -2.81 12.00 16.11
C ARG A 119 -2.30 13.20 16.92
N LYS A 120 -1.01 13.19 17.28
CA LYS A 120 -0.37 14.27 18.05
C LYS A 120 -0.36 15.61 17.31
N GLU A 121 -0.08 15.62 16.01
CA GLU A 121 -0.11 16.83 15.17
C GLU A 121 -1.53 17.40 15.01
N ARG A 122 -2.57 16.56 15.15
CA ARG A 122 -3.99 16.93 15.13
C ARG A 122 -4.58 17.21 16.52
N GLY A 123 -3.80 17.07 17.60
CA GLY A 123 -4.24 17.34 18.97
C GLY A 123 -5.16 16.26 19.59
N LEU A 124 -5.05 15.01 19.12
CA LEU A 124 -5.79 13.84 19.59
C LEU A 124 -4.98 12.97 20.56
#